data_AF-A0A7Y3NS30-F1
#
_entry.id   AF-A0A7Y3NS30-F1
#
_cell.length_a   1.000
_cell.length_b   1.000
_cell.length_c   1.000
_cell.angle_alpha   90.00
_cell.angle_beta   90.00
_cell.angle_gamma   90.00
#
_symmetry.space_group_name_H-M   'P 1'
#
loop_
_entity.id
_entity.type
_entity.pdbx_description
1 polymer ?
#
loop_
_entity_poly.entity_id
_entity_poly.type
_entity_poly.pdbx_seq_one_letter_code
_entity_poly.pdbx_strand_id
1 'polypeptide(L)'
;MGTGAFVKDAFVPAELAHDGNDIKFYGEVAVELNKLYQGDCIEGLNKVPEGTIDLIFADPPFNIGYKYDVYEDKRAADEYLDWTRKWGAAAVKALKPTGTFWLAIGDDFAAELKLIFQRELGLHCRSWVLWYYTFGVQCKFKFARSHTHLFHFVKNPKSFIFNNMDIRVPSARQLVYRDSRGNPDGKLPDDTWILRPQDIPDNFPAENDTWYFPRVCGTFGERAGWHGCQMPEQLLGRIIRASSNAGETVLDPFGGSGSTLVTAKKLGRNFIGFELSEEYAKRIQDRLKQTAVGDPLHGSDTPVTSAPQTPRSPFTAKAEKSTGDDRLRITPRRISSPSERRSAVIEAFLIARDGFSADRVVADPALNKEFESACKRLGVPGSIVDWNTTLLNIRKGSGLTGLGKPRPTNLGVPENKYAVYKYAFEIGLAKFERDGLHTLDTILCNPSEAKKFDQFVLSLIPESLGAFAIRWLALRFRKEAQNRKLKNQSGHVPRMPRNLQDPFAISSRSIPESPGIYWLGNQAERLYIGEAENLRQRCEAQFSSRVKFSFWDSNRAELRLGWVTDDAIYGPANVRVTKQVLAIKRDHPIANYFNCPVLRCCMEQEVA
;
A
#
# COMPACT_ATOMS: atom_id res chain seq x y z
N MET A 1 -20.33 -35.66 28.34
CA MET A 1 -21.49 -34.79 28.08
C MET A 1 -21.51 -33.73 29.18
N GLY A 2 -21.62 -32.45 28.80
CA GLY A 2 -21.45 -31.30 29.68
C GLY A 2 -20.84 -30.14 28.89
N THR A 3 -21.69 -29.51 28.08
CA THR A 3 -21.41 -28.50 27.06
C THR A 3 -21.18 -27.10 27.64
N GLY A 4 -20.24 -26.39 27.02
CA GLY A 4 -20.10 -24.94 26.87
C GLY A 4 -20.89 -23.99 27.78
N ALA A 5 -20.15 -23.24 28.60
CA ALA A 5 -20.52 -21.89 29.00
C ALA A 5 -19.58 -20.90 28.30
N PHE A 6 -20.10 -20.19 27.29
CA PHE A 6 -19.42 -19.04 26.71
C PHE A 6 -19.46 -17.90 27.73
N VAL A 7 -18.28 -17.46 28.19
CA VAL A 7 -18.13 -16.20 28.95
C VAL A 7 -18.42 -15.06 27.99
N LYS A 8 -19.64 -14.52 28.00
CA LYS A 8 -20.04 -13.39 27.15
C LYS A 8 -20.17 -12.05 27.87
N ASP A 9 -20.19 -12.02 29.21
CA ASP A 9 -20.56 -10.81 29.97
C ASP A 9 -19.49 -10.36 30.98
N ALA A 10 -18.20 -10.39 30.60
CA ALA A 10 -17.11 -9.95 31.49
C ALA A 10 -16.77 -8.45 31.39
N PHE A 11 -17.39 -7.72 30.45
CA PHE A 11 -17.13 -6.29 30.22
C PHE A 11 -18.45 -5.53 30.13
N VAL A 12 -18.56 -4.38 30.78
CA VAL A 12 -19.75 -3.51 30.70
C VAL A 12 -19.69 -2.73 29.37
N PRO A 13 -20.69 -2.86 28.48
CA PRO A 13 -20.78 -2.01 27.29
C PRO A 13 -21.11 -0.56 27.68
N ALA A 14 -20.47 0.41 27.04
CA ALA A 14 -20.83 1.81 27.19
C ALA A 14 -22.20 2.11 26.56
N GLU A 15 -23.20 2.30 27.42
CA GLU A 15 -24.54 2.91 27.24
C GLU A 15 -25.70 2.10 26.61
N LEU A 16 -26.66 1.68 27.48
CA LEU A 16 -28.10 2.00 27.45
C LEU A 16 -28.77 1.35 28.68
N ALA A 17 -28.90 2.10 29.77
CA ALA A 17 -29.71 1.70 30.90
C ALA A 17 -31.15 2.19 30.69
N HIS A 18 -32.08 1.27 30.46
CA HIS A 18 -33.43 1.35 31.03
C HIS A 18 -34.08 -0.04 31.08
N ASP A 19 -34.63 -0.30 32.27
CA ASP A 19 -35.62 -1.29 32.67
C ASP A 19 -35.20 -2.77 32.85
N GLY A 20 -34.93 -3.07 34.13
CA GLY A 20 -35.75 -4.03 34.87
C GLY A 20 -35.50 -5.52 34.63
N ASN A 21 -34.49 -6.07 35.29
CA ASN A 21 -34.60 -7.30 36.09
C ASN A 21 -33.27 -7.64 36.78
N ASP A 22 -33.38 -8.21 37.98
CA ASP A 22 -32.31 -8.47 38.95
C ASP A 22 -31.00 -9.00 38.35
N ILE A 23 -29.94 -8.17 38.40
CA ILE A 23 -28.55 -8.58 38.20
C ILE A 23 -27.88 -8.65 39.58
N LYS A 24 -27.49 -9.85 40.00
CA LYS A 24 -26.67 -10.05 41.21
C LYS A 24 -25.28 -9.47 40.96
N PHE A 25 -24.98 -8.33 41.59
CA PHE A 25 -23.65 -7.73 41.62
C PHE A 25 -22.75 -8.52 42.58
N TYR A 26 -21.73 -9.18 42.05
CA TYR A 26 -20.56 -9.60 42.82
C TYR A 26 -19.41 -8.64 42.49
N GLY A 27 -19.10 -7.73 43.43
CA GLY A 27 -17.77 -7.12 43.66
C GLY A 27 -17.07 -6.30 42.55
N GLU A 28 -16.96 -4.99 42.80
CA GLU A 28 -15.87 -4.04 42.44
C GLU A 28 -15.44 -3.87 40.96
N VAL A 29 -15.86 -2.71 40.40
CA VAL A 29 -15.37 -2.00 39.19
C VAL A 29 -14.91 -2.88 38.02
N ALA A 30 -15.84 -3.20 37.12
CA ALA A 30 -15.52 -3.82 35.84
C ALA A 30 -14.62 -2.90 35.00
N VAL A 31 -13.53 -3.45 34.47
CA VAL A 31 -12.74 -2.81 33.42
C VAL A 31 -13.61 -2.77 32.16
N GLU A 32 -13.65 -1.64 31.46
CA GLU A 32 -14.42 -1.42 30.23
C GLU A 32 -13.50 -1.54 29.02
N LEU A 33 -14.06 -2.00 27.89
CA LEU A 33 -13.36 -2.03 26.62
C LEU A 33 -13.16 -0.62 26.06
N ASN A 34 -12.11 -0.46 25.27
CA ASN A 34 -11.73 0.79 24.59
C ASN A 34 -11.44 1.95 25.56
N LYS A 35 -10.85 1.62 26.72
CA LYS A 35 -10.44 2.57 27.74
C LYS A 35 -8.94 2.49 28.02
N LEU A 36 -8.40 3.65 28.37
CA LEU A 36 -7.12 3.79 29.05
C LEU A 36 -7.41 4.18 30.50
N TYR A 37 -6.83 3.44 31.43
CA TYR A 37 -6.89 3.70 32.86
C TYR A 37 -5.57 4.32 33.32
N GLN A 38 -5.66 5.45 34.01
CA GLN A 38 -4.51 6.02 34.70
C GLN A 38 -4.32 5.29 36.03
N GLY A 39 -3.09 4.82 36.32
CA GLY A 39 -2.76 4.12 37.56
C GLY A 39 -1.74 3.00 37.39
N ASP A 40 -1.47 2.29 38.48
CA ASP A 40 -0.54 1.15 38.50
C ASP A 40 -1.08 -0.03 37.68
N CYS A 41 -0.19 -0.61 36.87
CA CYS A 41 -0.56 -1.70 35.97
C CYS A 41 -0.91 -3.00 36.71
N ILE A 42 -0.31 -3.30 37.87
CA ILE A 42 -0.62 -4.51 38.64
C ILE A 42 -2.00 -4.38 39.25
N GLU A 43 -2.31 -3.23 39.85
CA GLU A 43 -3.65 -2.95 40.37
C GLU A 43 -4.71 -3.00 39.27
N GLY A 44 -4.42 -2.42 38.11
CA GLY A 44 -5.29 -2.44 36.94
C GLY A 44 -5.52 -3.85 36.39
N LEU A 45 -4.45 -4.60 36.16
CA LEU A 45 -4.49 -5.98 35.67
C LEU A 45 -5.25 -6.91 36.62
N ASN A 46 -5.13 -6.72 37.94
CA ASN A 46 -5.87 -7.51 38.92
C ASN A 46 -7.40 -7.32 38.86
N LYS A 47 -7.86 -6.19 38.29
CA LYS A 47 -9.28 -5.91 38.03
C LYS A 47 -9.75 -6.49 36.68
N VAL A 48 -8.84 -6.89 35.80
CA VAL A 48 -9.20 -7.52 34.53
C VAL A 48 -9.66 -8.96 34.80
N PRO A 49 -10.86 -9.36 34.33
CA PRO A 49 -11.34 -10.72 34.54
C PRO A 49 -10.43 -11.75 33.88
N GLU A 50 -10.25 -12.88 34.55
CA GLU A 50 -9.38 -13.97 34.09
C GLU A 50 -9.80 -14.50 32.71
N GLY A 51 -8.83 -14.78 31.85
CA GLY A 51 -9.10 -15.47 30.59
C GLY A 51 -9.93 -14.65 29.59
N THR A 52 -9.85 -13.32 29.61
CA THR A 52 -10.67 -12.44 28.76
C THR A 52 -9.91 -11.72 27.65
N ILE A 53 -8.57 -11.67 27.72
CA ILE A 53 -7.74 -10.93 26.78
C ILE A 53 -7.18 -11.84 25.69
N ASP A 54 -7.27 -11.41 24.43
CA ASP A 54 -6.79 -12.16 23.26
C ASP A 54 -5.29 -11.95 23.00
N LEU A 55 -4.86 -10.70 23.10
CA LEU A 55 -3.47 -10.28 22.86
C LEU A 55 -3.02 -9.31 23.95
N ILE A 56 -1.87 -9.57 24.55
CA ILE A 56 -1.16 -8.58 25.37
C ILE A 56 0.14 -8.22 24.66
N PHE A 57 0.41 -6.92 24.52
CA PHE A 57 1.73 -6.42 24.14
C PHE A 57 2.27 -5.59 25.30
N ALA A 58 3.40 -6.00 25.87
CA ALA A 58 4.03 -5.33 27.00
C ALA A 58 5.40 -4.77 26.60
N ASP A 59 5.57 -3.46 26.78
CA ASP A 59 6.83 -2.72 26.65
C ASP A 59 7.20 -2.08 27.99
N PRO A 60 7.61 -2.88 29.00
CA PRO A 60 7.94 -2.38 30.33
C PRO A 60 9.15 -1.43 30.31
N PRO A 61 9.39 -0.64 31.37
CA PRO A 61 10.68 0.01 31.58
C PRO A 61 11.82 -1.02 31.55
N PHE A 62 12.90 -0.74 30.81
CA PHE A 62 14.00 -1.69 30.58
C PHE A 62 15.02 -1.74 31.73
N ASN A 63 14.82 -0.95 32.79
CA ASN A 63 15.73 -0.84 33.93
C ASN A 63 17.14 -0.36 33.54
N ILE A 64 17.21 0.62 32.62
CA ILE A 64 18.47 1.12 32.03
C ILE A 64 18.85 2.53 32.50
N GLY A 65 18.08 3.11 33.43
CA GLY A 65 18.27 4.48 33.92
C GLY A 65 17.53 5.53 33.11
N TYR A 66 16.48 5.15 32.36
CA TYR A 66 15.70 6.11 31.58
C TYR A 66 14.90 7.06 32.48
N LYS A 67 14.85 8.35 32.13
CA LYS A 67 14.13 9.35 32.92
C LYS A 67 12.67 9.42 32.48
N TYR A 68 11.80 8.71 33.19
CA TYR A 68 10.36 8.95 33.16
C TYR A 68 9.98 10.11 34.10
N ASP A 69 8.77 10.61 33.96
CA ASP A 69 8.24 11.70 34.78
C ASP A 69 7.86 11.24 36.20
N VAL A 70 7.27 10.05 36.34
CA VAL A 70 6.76 9.53 37.63
C VAL A 70 7.34 8.17 38.04
N TYR A 71 8.20 7.55 37.21
CA TYR A 71 8.79 6.24 37.47
C TYR A 71 10.32 6.27 37.52
N GLU A 72 10.90 5.63 38.53
CA GLU A 72 12.36 5.45 38.66
C GLU A 72 12.84 4.18 37.96
N ASP A 73 13.45 4.34 36.78
CA ASP A 73 13.97 3.25 35.93
C ASP A 73 15.40 2.83 36.28
N LYS A 74 15.68 2.53 37.54
CA LYS A 74 17.00 1.99 37.95
C LYS A 74 16.95 1.27 39.29
N ARG A 75 16.27 0.13 39.29
CA ARG A 75 16.07 -0.71 40.48
C ARG A 75 17.14 -1.78 40.59
N ALA A 76 17.32 -2.30 41.80
CA ALA A 76 18.11 -3.51 42.01
C ALA A 76 17.56 -4.66 41.15
N ALA A 77 18.44 -5.53 40.66
CA ALA A 77 18.07 -6.58 39.72
C ALA A 77 16.94 -7.47 40.27
N ASP A 78 17.06 -7.97 41.51
CA ASP A 78 16.05 -8.83 42.12
C ASP A 78 14.71 -8.11 42.33
N GLU A 79 14.72 -6.82 42.70
CA GLU A 79 13.50 -6.01 42.83
C GLU A 79 12.80 -5.84 41.48
N TYR A 80 13.56 -5.64 40.39
CA TYR A 80 13.02 -5.53 39.04
C TYR A 80 12.42 -6.86 38.57
N LEU A 81 13.08 -7.98 38.85
CA LEU A 81 12.61 -9.32 38.51
C LEU A 81 11.36 -9.71 39.32
N ASP A 82 11.31 -9.37 40.61
CA ASP A 82 10.15 -9.62 41.46
C ASP A 82 8.96 -8.75 41.07
N TRP A 83 9.20 -7.49 40.73
CA TRP A 83 8.18 -6.64 40.13
C TRP A 83 7.68 -7.23 38.80
N THR A 84 8.59 -7.76 37.97
CA THR A 84 8.26 -8.45 36.72
C THR A 84 7.37 -9.65 36.91
N ARG A 85 7.67 -10.50 37.90
CA ARG A 85 6.82 -11.65 38.24
C ARG A 85 5.41 -11.23 38.61
N LYS A 86 5.25 -10.14 39.38
CA LYS A 86 3.95 -9.65 39.85
C LYS A 86 3.06 -9.19 38.70
N TRP A 87 3.54 -8.26 37.86
CA TRP A 87 2.73 -7.80 36.73
C TRP A 87 2.57 -8.87 35.66
N GLY A 88 3.61 -9.70 35.44
CA GLY A 88 3.58 -10.81 34.51
C GLY A 88 2.52 -11.87 34.89
N ALA A 89 2.41 -12.22 36.17
CA ALA A 89 1.40 -13.15 36.66
C ALA A 89 -0.02 -12.61 36.44
N ALA A 90 -0.25 -11.32 36.72
CA ALA A 90 -1.55 -10.68 36.50
C ALA A 90 -1.90 -10.63 34.99
N ALA A 91 -0.93 -10.32 34.13
CA ALA A 91 -1.11 -10.36 32.67
C ALA A 91 -1.42 -11.78 32.16
N VAL A 92 -0.70 -12.79 32.63
CA VAL A 92 -0.93 -14.19 32.24
C VAL A 92 -2.29 -14.70 32.71
N LYS A 93 -2.77 -14.26 33.88
CA LYS A 93 -4.13 -14.53 34.35
C LYS A 93 -5.17 -13.91 33.41
N ALA A 94 -5.00 -12.66 33.00
CA ALA A 94 -5.92 -11.97 32.09
C ALA A 94 -6.02 -12.64 30.70
N LEU A 95 -4.96 -13.28 30.21
CA LEU A 95 -4.94 -13.95 28.90
C LEU A 95 -5.90 -15.14 28.80
N LYS A 96 -6.67 -15.17 27.71
CA LYS A 96 -7.42 -16.35 27.26
C LYS A 96 -6.51 -17.58 27.13
N PRO A 97 -7.03 -18.81 27.27
CA PRO A 97 -6.28 -20.03 26.97
C PRO A 97 -5.67 -20.07 25.56
N THR A 98 -6.29 -19.38 24.60
CA THR A 98 -5.81 -19.22 23.21
C THR A 98 -5.02 -17.93 22.97
N GLY A 99 -4.78 -17.15 24.03
CA GLY A 99 -4.20 -15.81 23.97
C GLY A 99 -2.71 -15.82 23.69
N THR A 100 -2.26 -14.70 23.11
CA THR A 100 -0.86 -14.44 22.77
C THR A 100 -0.30 -13.30 23.61
N PHE A 101 0.95 -13.42 24.04
CA PHE A 101 1.66 -12.42 24.82
C PHE A 101 2.95 -12.04 24.10
N TRP A 102 3.14 -10.74 23.89
CA TRP A 102 4.36 -10.19 23.33
C TRP A 102 5.05 -9.33 24.38
N LEU A 103 6.37 -9.49 24.50
CA LEU A 103 7.21 -8.73 25.42
C LEU A 103 8.36 -8.07 24.65
N ALA A 104 8.48 -6.76 24.79
CA ALA A 104 9.65 -6.00 24.36
C ALA A 104 10.62 -5.80 25.53
N ILE A 105 11.93 -5.96 25.29
CA ILE A 105 12.97 -5.71 26.29
C ILE A 105 14.34 -5.46 25.62
N GLY A 106 15.20 -4.69 26.29
CA GLY A 106 16.61 -4.54 25.92
C GLY A 106 17.49 -5.72 26.38
N ASP A 107 18.79 -5.65 26.09
CA ASP A 107 19.74 -6.75 26.31
C ASP A 107 19.82 -7.21 27.78
N ASP A 108 19.79 -6.26 28.72
CA ASP A 108 20.28 -6.46 30.10
C ASP A 108 19.46 -7.47 30.91
N PHE A 109 18.17 -7.65 30.57
CA PHE A 109 17.24 -8.56 31.27
C PHE A 109 16.50 -9.52 30.32
N ALA A 110 16.92 -9.63 29.06
CA ALA A 110 16.20 -10.40 28.06
C ALA A 110 16.10 -11.90 28.41
N ALA A 111 17.18 -12.47 28.93
CA ALA A 111 17.23 -13.88 29.31
C ALA A 111 16.34 -14.18 30.53
N GLU A 112 16.45 -13.34 31.56
CA GLU A 112 15.72 -13.46 32.82
C GLU A 112 14.22 -13.35 32.59
N LEU A 113 13.77 -12.31 31.88
CA LEU A 113 12.36 -12.12 31.57
C LEU A 113 11.83 -13.28 30.72
N LYS A 114 12.59 -13.74 29.72
CA LYS A 114 12.21 -14.92 28.94
C LYS A 114 12.00 -16.15 29.83
N LEU A 115 12.89 -16.38 30.79
CA LEU A 115 12.80 -17.51 31.71
C LEU A 115 11.64 -17.36 32.69
N ILE A 116 11.37 -16.17 33.21
CA ILE A 116 10.20 -15.91 34.07
C ILE A 116 8.92 -16.28 33.32
N PHE A 117 8.70 -15.70 32.13
CA PHE A 117 7.47 -15.96 31.38
C PHE A 117 7.34 -17.43 30.94
N GLN A 118 8.46 -18.08 30.57
CA GLN A 118 8.42 -19.44 30.06
C GLN A 118 8.38 -20.52 31.14
N ARG A 119 9.18 -20.39 32.19
CA ARG A 119 9.38 -21.45 33.21
C ARG A 119 8.54 -21.23 34.45
N GLU A 120 8.38 -19.97 34.87
CA GLU A 120 7.67 -19.65 36.11
C GLU A 120 6.19 -19.37 35.85
N LEU A 121 5.87 -18.63 34.78
CA LEU A 121 4.49 -18.24 34.45
C LEU A 121 3.81 -19.15 33.40
N GLY A 122 4.51 -20.18 32.92
CA GLY A 122 3.92 -21.25 32.11
C GLY A 122 3.53 -20.89 30.67
N LEU A 123 4.05 -19.79 30.11
CA LEU A 123 3.86 -19.50 28.69
C LEU A 123 4.83 -20.28 27.80
N HIS A 124 4.50 -20.44 26.52
CA HIS A 124 5.34 -21.10 25.54
C HIS A 124 5.93 -20.09 24.55
N CYS A 125 7.25 -19.90 24.57
CA CYS A 125 7.94 -19.06 23.60
C CYS A 125 7.89 -19.70 22.21
N ARG A 126 7.30 -19.00 21.24
CA ARG A 126 7.24 -19.41 19.82
C ARG A 126 8.38 -18.87 19.01
N SER A 127 8.73 -17.62 19.26
CA SER A 127 9.77 -16.93 18.52
C SER A 127 10.46 -15.93 19.44
N TRP A 128 11.78 -15.89 19.36
CA TRP A 128 12.58 -14.79 19.87
C TRP A 128 12.91 -13.90 18.69
N VAL A 129 12.15 -12.84 18.53
CA VAL A 129 12.31 -11.92 17.43
C VAL A 129 13.34 -10.84 17.79
N LEU A 130 14.26 -10.56 16.87
CA LEU A 130 15.18 -9.43 16.98
C LEU A 130 14.69 -8.29 16.09
N TRP A 131 14.22 -7.20 16.71
CA TRP A 131 13.92 -5.97 15.97
C TRP A 131 15.17 -5.10 15.93
N TYR A 132 15.79 -5.00 14.76
CA TYR A 132 17.00 -4.22 14.55
C TYR A 132 16.69 -2.78 14.08
N TYR A 133 17.53 -1.82 14.49
CA TYR A 133 17.56 -0.42 14.00
C TYR A 133 19.00 0.13 13.87
N THR A 134 19.33 0.96 12.84
CA THR A 134 20.72 1.44 12.55
C THR A 134 21.36 2.24 13.66
N PHE A 135 20.56 3.03 14.37
CA PHE A 135 21.12 4.02 15.26
C PHE A 135 21.46 3.37 16.60
N GLY A 136 22.75 3.08 16.84
CA GLY A 136 23.26 2.63 18.13
C GLY A 136 23.87 3.79 18.92
N VAL A 137 23.84 3.70 20.25
CA VAL A 137 24.62 4.62 21.09
C VAL A 137 26.10 4.32 20.88
N GLN A 138 26.91 5.36 20.64
CA GLN A 138 28.37 5.22 20.56
C GLN A 138 28.90 4.57 21.85
N CYS A 139 29.58 3.44 21.70
CA CYS A 139 30.09 2.64 22.82
C CYS A 139 31.61 2.58 22.76
N LYS A 140 32.27 2.77 23.91
CA LYS A 140 33.74 2.75 24.02
C LYS A 140 34.31 1.34 24.28
N PHE A 141 33.58 0.51 25.00
CA PHE A 141 34.06 -0.77 25.55
C PHE A 141 33.15 -1.96 25.20
N LYS A 142 32.21 -1.80 24.27
CA LYS A 142 31.28 -2.85 23.83
C LYS A 142 30.71 -2.54 22.45
N PHE A 143 30.06 -3.53 21.83
CA PHE A 143 29.29 -3.31 20.61
C PHE A 143 28.11 -2.37 20.86
N ALA A 144 27.79 -1.53 19.87
CA ALA A 144 26.65 -0.64 19.94
C ALA A 144 25.34 -1.44 19.99
N ARG A 145 24.43 -1.06 20.89
CA ARG A 145 23.10 -1.66 20.97
C ARG A 145 22.24 -1.11 19.83
N SER A 146 21.86 -1.97 18.90
CA SER A 146 21.13 -1.63 17.67
C SER A 146 19.89 -2.51 17.47
N HIS A 147 19.35 -3.07 18.55
CA HIS A 147 18.18 -3.94 18.50
C HIS A 147 17.37 -3.93 19.80
N THR A 148 16.15 -4.44 19.72
CA THR A 148 15.29 -4.77 20.86
C THR A 148 14.86 -6.23 20.72
N HIS A 149 14.76 -6.94 21.82
CA HIS A 149 14.23 -8.30 21.86
C HIS A 149 12.71 -8.25 21.95
N LEU A 150 12.04 -8.98 21.06
CA LEU A 150 10.60 -9.19 21.04
C LEU A 150 10.31 -10.67 21.26
N PHE A 151 9.82 -11.04 22.43
CA PHE A 151 9.43 -12.41 22.71
C PHE A 151 7.97 -12.64 22.37
N HIS A 152 7.72 -13.59 21.46
CA HIS A 152 6.38 -14.05 21.10
C HIS A 152 6.05 -15.30 21.92
N PHE A 153 5.17 -15.14 22.91
CA PHE A 153 4.68 -16.21 23.78
C PHE A 153 3.23 -16.54 23.49
N VAL A 154 2.85 -17.80 23.71
CA VAL A 154 1.45 -18.24 23.65
C VAL A 154 1.09 -19.02 24.90
N LYS A 155 -0.16 -18.92 25.35
CA LYS A 155 -0.64 -19.67 26.52
C LYS A 155 -0.83 -21.15 26.21
N ASN A 156 -1.25 -21.49 24.99
CA ASN A 156 -1.37 -22.88 24.52
C ASN A 156 -0.61 -23.10 23.20
N PRO A 157 0.39 -24.00 23.17
CA PRO A 157 1.23 -24.25 22.00
C PRO A 157 0.56 -25.14 20.94
N LYS A 158 -0.71 -25.48 21.12
CA LYS A 158 -1.51 -26.22 20.13
C LYS A 158 -2.74 -25.43 19.67
N SER A 159 -3.09 -24.35 20.38
CA SER A 159 -4.30 -23.57 20.13
C SER A 159 -4.08 -22.10 20.43
N PHE A 160 -3.81 -21.31 19.40
CA PHE A 160 -3.57 -19.88 19.48
C PHE A 160 -3.80 -19.25 18.09
N ILE A 161 -4.02 -17.94 18.05
CA ILE A 161 -4.22 -17.21 16.79
C ILE A 161 -2.85 -16.91 16.17
N PHE A 162 -2.69 -17.32 14.90
CA PHE A 162 -1.54 -16.96 14.09
C PHE A 162 -1.95 -16.73 12.63
N ASN A 163 -2.29 -15.49 12.31
CA ASN A 163 -2.77 -15.07 10.99
C ASN A 163 -1.60 -14.93 10.01
N ASN A 164 -1.00 -16.06 9.63
CA ASN A 164 0.23 -16.07 8.83
C ASN A 164 0.09 -15.31 7.50
N MET A 165 -1.10 -15.32 6.88
CA MET A 165 -1.36 -14.66 5.60
C MET A 165 -1.32 -13.13 5.69
N ASP A 166 -1.70 -12.57 6.85
CA ASP A 166 -1.79 -11.12 7.04
C ASP A 166 -0.41 -10.46 7.26
N ILE A 167 0.65 -11.25 7.35
CA ILE A 167 2.01 -10.79 7.64
C ILE A 167 3.06 -11.29 6.64
N ARG A 168 2.66 -11.98 5.57
CA ARG A 168 3.61 -12.48 4.57
C ARG A 168 4.31 -11.33 3.85
N VAL A 169 5.54 -11.61 3.44
CA VAL A 169 6.39 -10.71 2.67
C VAL A 169 6.90 -11.45 1.43
N PRO A 170 7.19 -10.73 0.32
CA PRO A 170 7.84 -11.36 -0.82
C PRO A 170 9.14 -12.07 -0.43
N SER A 171 9.38 -13.25 -0.99
CA SER A 171 10.60 -14.01 -0.77
C SER A 171 11.68 -13.63 -1.77
N ALA A 172 12.96 -13.85 -1.42
CA ALA A 172 14.07 -13.72 -2.37
C ALA A 172 13.92 -14.65 -3.58
N ARG A 173 13.23 -15.80 -3.44
CA ARG A 173 12.88 -16.66 -4.58
C ARG A 173 11.99 -15.94 -5.59
N GLN A 174 11.07 -15.10 -5.13
CA GLN A 174 10.21 -14.30 -5.99
C GLN A 174 10.94 -13.07 -6.54
N LEU A 175 11.66 -12.34 -5.68
CA LEU A 175 12.24 -11.05 -6.04
C LEU A 175 13.59 -11.16 -6.78
N VAL A 176 14.47 -12.06 -6.32
CA VAL A 176 15.88 -12.14 -6.77
C VAL A 176 16.06 -13.30 -7.74
N TYR A 177 15.64 -14.51 -7.35
CA TYR A 177 15.94 -15.72 -8.11
C TYR A 177 14.92 -16.04 -9.20
N ARG A 178 13.76 -15.37 -9.20
CA ARG A 178 12.60 -15.66 -10.07
C ARG A 178 12.31 -17.17 -10.19
N ASP A 179 12.44 -17.85 -9.05
CA ASP A 179 12.32 -19.29 -8.93
C ASP A 179 10.84 -19.67 -8.84
N SER A 180 10.37 -20.52 -9.75
CA SER A 180 8.97 -20.96 -9.84
C SER A 180 8.50 -21.77 -8.62
N ARG A 181 9.42 -22.23 -7.76
CA ARG A 181 9.12 -22.86 -6.48
C ARG A 181 8.85 -21.84 -5.37
N GLY A 182 9.01 -20.55 -5.63
CA GLY A 182 8.60 -19.49 -4.72
C GLY A 182 7.10 -19.55 -4.49
N ASN A 183 6.68 -19.53 -3.21
CA ASN A 183 5.26 -19.47 -2.90
C ASN A 183 4.69 -18.13 -3.41
N PRO A 184 3.66 -18.13 -4.28
CA PRO A 184 3.09 -16.90 -4.83
C PRO A 184 2.56 -15.94 -3.75
N ASP A 185 2.10 -16.46 -2.62
CA ASP A 185 1.60 -15.68 -1.49
C ASP A 185 2.73 -15.11 -0.60
N GLY A 186 4.00 -15.36 -0.94
CA GLY A 186 5.15 -14.90 -0.18
C GLY A 186 5.59 -15.87 0.93
N LYS A 187 6.58 -15.43 1.71
CA LYS A 187 7.09 -16.14 2.89
C LYS A 187 6.64 -15.45 4.18
N LEU A 188 6.69 -16.17 5.30
CA LEU A 188 6.64 -15.52 6.60
C LEU A 188 7.90 -14.66 6.79
N PRO A 189 7.81 -13.52 7.51
CA PRO A 189 8.99 -12.78 7.92
C PRO A 189 9.92 -13.69 8.73
N ASP A 190 11.23 -13.47 8.58
CA ASP A 190 12.22 -14.14 9.42
C ASP A 190 12.06 -13.66 10.88
N ASP A 191 12.65 -14.36 11.85
CA ASP A 191 12.65 -13.95 13.26
C ASP A 191 13.63 -12.79 13.53
N THR A 192 14.46 -12.43 12.56
CA THR A 192 15.28 -11.23 12.58
C THR A 192 14.62 -10.17 11.70
N TRP A 193 13.98 -9.18 12.31
CA TRP A 193 13.27 -8.11 11.61
C TRP A 193 14.26 -7.01 11.19
N ILE A 194 15.00 -7.32 10.13
CA ILE A 194 16.01 -6.48 9.46
C ILE A 194 15.59 -6.17 8.01
N LEU A 195 16.11 -5.07 7.43
CA LEU A 195 16.22 -4.95 5.97
C LEU A 195 17.62 -5.43 5.57
N ARG A 196 17.71 -6.36 4.62
CA ARG A 196 19.00 -6.81 4.08
C ARG A 196 19.32 -5.97 2.83
N PRO A 197 20.43 -5.22 2.81
CA PRO A 197 20.85 -4.47 1.62
C PRO A 197 20.98 -5.31 0.35
N GLN A 198 21.24 -6.60 0.51
CA GLN A 198 21.40 -7.60 -0.56
C GLN A 198 20.09 -7.91 -1.32
N ASP A 199 18.93 -7.62 -0.71
CA ASP A 199 17.62 -7.83 -1.36
C ASP A 199 17.23 -6.63 -2.26
N ILE A 200 17.97 -5.52 -2.23
CA ILE A 200 17.74 -4.30 -3.05
C ILE A 200 19.08 -3.62 -3.41
N PRO A 201 19.87 -4.18 -4.35
CA PRO A 201 21.25 -3.74 -4.60
C PRO A 201 21.38 -2.30 -5.11
N ASP A 202 20.40 -1.80 -5.85
CA ASP A 202 20.48 -0.48 -6.52
C ASP A 202 20.14 0.71 -5.60
N ASN A 203 19.67 0.46 -4.37
CA ASN A 203 19.12 1.50 -3.48
C ASN A 203 19.91 1.75 -2.18
N PHE A 204 21.11 1.16 -2.03
CA PHE A 204 22.00 1.39 -0.90
C PHE A 204 23.32 2.09 -1.25
N PRO A 205 23.30 3.34 -1.76
CA PRO A 205 24.46 4.23 -1.66
C PRO A 205 24.71 4.61 -0.19
N ALA A 206 25.94 5.03 0.13
CA ALA A 206 26.43 5.30 1.50
C ALA A 206 25.62 6.36 2.29
N GLU A 207 24.69 7.06 1.63
CA GLU A 207 23.86 8.13 2.17
C GLU A 207 22.46 7.68 2.69
N ASN A 208 22.05 6.41 2.51
CA ASN A 208 20.68 5.96 2.84
C ASN A 208 20.59 5.16 4.15
N ASP A 209 19.67 5.57 5.04
CA ASP A 209 19.33 4.86 6.27
C ASP A 209 18.41 3.66 5.94
N THR A 210 18.87 2.45 6.23
CA THR A 210 18.11 1.18 6.14
C THR A 210 16.96 1.20 7.19
N TRP A 211 15.92 0.37 7.11
CA TRP A 211 15.40 -0.57 8.16
C TRP A 211 13.88 -0.78 8.10
N TYR A 212 13.46 -2.02 8.33
CA TYR A 212 12.11 -2.50 8.05
C TYR A 212 11.03 -1.87 8.96
N PHE A 213 11.39 -1.42 10.17
CA PHE A 213 10.62 -0.46 10.96
C PHE A 213 11.62 0.42 11.74
N PRO A 214 11.86 1.68 11.33
CA PRO A 214 12.79 2.55 12.06
C PRO A 214 12.25 2.85 13.46
N ARG A 215 13.13 3.16 14.43
CA ARG A 215 12.70 3.80 15.68
C ARG A 215 12.00 5.11 15.35
N VAL A 216 11.01 5.51 16.15
CA VAL A 216 10.32 6.79 15.96
C VAL A 216 11.24 7.92 16.41
N CYS A 217 12.05 8.43 15.48
CA CYS A 217 13.00 9.51 15.68
C CYS A 217 12.33 10.90 15.67
N GLY A 218 13.02 11.91 16.21
CA GLY A 218 12.48 13.25 16.44
C GLY A 218 11.93 13.97 15.19
N THR A 219 12.40 13.60 14.00
CA THR A 219 12.01 14.22 12.72
C THR A 219 10.82 13.54 12.04
N PHE A 220 10.29 12.45 12.62
CA PHE A 220 9.30 11.61 11.95
C PHE A 220 7.89 12.13 12.24
N GLY A 221 7.02 12.17 11.22
CA GLY A 221 5.63 12.65 11.38
C GLY A 221 4.80 11.84 12.38
N GLU A 222 5.20 10.59 12.64
CA GLU A 222 4.60 9.72 13.67
C GLU A 222 4.97 10.14 15.11
N ARG A 223 6.08 10.86 15.29
CA ARG A 223 6.62 11.21 16.61
C ARG A 223 5.63 12.11 17.35
N ALA A 224 5.14 11.62 18.49
CA ALA A 224 4.25 12.39 19.35
C ALA A 224 4.97 13.56 20.04
N GLY A 225 6.28 13.44 20.26
CA GLY A 225 7.16 14.52 20.73
C GLY A 225 7.33 14.62 22.25
N TRP A 226 6.46 13.97 23.02
CA TRP A 226 6.43 14.05 24.49
C TRP A 226 6.82 12.76 25.22
N HIS A 227 6.97 11.64 24.51
CA HIS A 227 7.44 10.36 25.08
C HIS A 227 8.71 9.89 24.36
N GLY A 228 9.76 9.57 25.12
CA GLY A 228 11.09 9.23 24.57
C GLY A 228 11.12 7.95 23.76
N CYS A 229 10.43 6.93 24.26
CA CYS A 229 10.49 5.55 23.78
C CYS A 229 9.20 5.15 23.05
N GLN A 230 8.80 5.91 22.02
CA GLN A 230 7.60 5.59 21.25
C GLN A 230 7.83 4.40 20.31
N MET A 231 6.98 3.38 20.42
CA MET A 231 6.97 2.23 19.50
C MET A 231 6.33 2.58 18.14
N PRO A 232 6.89 2.10 17.01
CA PRO A 232 6.33 2.34 15.67
C PRO A 232 5.00 1.61 15.43
N GLU A 233 4.02 2.31 14.85
CA GLU A 233 2.70 1.73 14.54
C GLU A 233 2.77 0.52 13.62
N GLN A 234 3.65 0.52 12.61
CA GLN A 234 3.75 -0.59 11.67
C GLN A 234 4.37 -1.87 12.27
N LEU A 235 5.29 -1.70 13.23
CA LEU A 235 5.82 -2.82 14.02
C LEU A 235 4.70 -3.47 14.83
N LEU A 236 3.95 -2.66 15.58
CA LEU A 236 2.79 -3.09 16.37
C LEU A 236 1.69 -3.65 15.47
N GLY A 237 1.51 -3.07 14.29
CA GLY A 237 0.52 -3.49 13.31
C GLY A 237 0.79 -4.90 12.77
N ARG A 238 2.06 -5.28 12.60
CA ARG A 238 2.44 -6.67 12.29
C ARG A 238 2.08 -7.61 13.44
N ILE A 239 2.42 -7.24 14.67
CA ILE A 239 2.15 -8.05 15.88
C ILE A 239 0.63 -8.25 16.06
N ILE A 240 -0.14 -7.17 16.02
CA ILE A 240 -1.60 -7.20 16.20
C ILE A 240 -2.29 -8.00 15.08
N ARG A 241 -1.87 -7.84 13.82
CA ARG A 241 -2.41 -8.65 12.71
C ARG A 241 -2.12 -10.14 12.90
N ALA A 242 -0.88 -10.48 13.26
CA ALA A 242 -0.47 -11.87 13.43
C ALA A 242 -1.22 -12.57 14.58
N SER A 243 -1.49 -11.86 15.68
CA SER A 243 -1.83 -12.47 16.96
C SER A 243 -3.26 -12.17 17.46
N SER A 244 -4.07 -11.44 16.69
CA SER A 244 -5.50 -11.24 16.99
C SER A 244 -6.34 -10.99 15.73
N ASN A 245 -7.65 -11.13 15.86
CA ASN A 245 -8.65 -10.81 14.84
C ASN A 245 -9.36 -9.48 15.12
N ALA A 246 -10.00 -8.89 14.12
CA ALA A 246 -10.88 -7.74 14.34
C ALA A 246 -11.97 -8.06 15.37
N GLY A 247 -12.24 -7.10 16.27
CA GLY A 247 -13.17 -7.22 17.39
C GLY A 247 -12.60 -7.90 18.64
N GLU A 248 -11.43 -8.53 18.57
CA GLU A 248 -10.74 -9.09 19.75
C GLU A 248 -10.04 -8.00 20.58
N THR A 249 -9.70 -8.33 21.81
CA THR A 249 -9.20 -7.36 22.79
C THR A 249 -7.68 -7.41 22.90
N VAL A 250 -7.04 -6.25 22.66
CA VAL A 250 -5.62 -6.01 22.85
C VAL A 250 -5.41 -5.26 24.16
N LEU A 251 -4.54 -5.75 25.04
CA LEU A 251 -4.19 -5.06 26.28
C LEU A 251 -2.73 -4.61 26.25
N ASP A 252 -2.48 -3.38 26.73
CA ASP A 252 -1.15 -2.84 26.97
C ASP A 252 -1.02 -2.41 28.45
N PRO A 253 -0.19 -3.11 29.25
CA PRO A 253 0.02 -2.74 30.65
C PRO A 253 0.93 -1.51 30.83
N PHE A 254 1.60 -1.05 29.77
CA PHE A 254 2.58 0.04 29.81
C PHE A 254 2.29 1.04 28.67
N GLY A 255 1.22 1.83 28.85
CA GLY A 255 0.64 2.67 27.82
C GLY A 255 1.63 3.58 27.10
N GLY A 256 2.60 4.18 27.80
CA GLY A 256 3.70 4.98 27.26
C GLY A 256 3.22 6.09 26.34
N SER A 257 3.52 5.98 25.04
CA SER A 257 3.01 6.92 24.04
C SER A 257 1.57 6.63 23.57
N GLY A 258 1.02 5.46 23.88
CA GLY A 258 -0.30 4.97 23.46
C GLY A 258 -0.29 4.24 22.12
N SER A 259 0.88 3.91 21.59
CA SER A 259 1.02 3.37 20.22
C SER A 259 0.28 2.05 20.04
N THR A 260 0.31 1.14 21.03
CA THR A 260 -0.41 -0.14 20.98
C THR A 260 -1.92 0.08 20.89
N LEU A 261 -2.47 0.94 21.75
CA LEU A 261 -3.91 1.22 21.83
C LEU A 261 -4.41 1.90 20.55
N VAL A 262 -3.66 2.89 20.05
CA VAL A 262 -3.95 3.57 18.79
C VAL A 262 -3.94 2.56 17.64
N THR A 263 -2.88 1.74 17.54
CA THR A 263 -2.75 0.74 16.47
C THR A 263 -3.87 -0.31 16.54
N ALA A 264 -4.23 -0.77 17.74
CA ALA A 264 -5.35 -1.69 17.94
C ALA A 264 -6.67 -1.09 17.45
N LYS A 265 -6.96 0.17 17.83
CA LYS A 265 -8.15 0.89 17.38
C LYS A 265 -8.19 1.04 15.86
N LYS A 266 -7.09 1.48 15.23
CA LYS A 266 -6.97 1.60 13.77
C LYS A 266 -7.26 0.28 13.06
N LEU A 267 -6.76 -0.83 13.60
CA LEU A 267 -6.98 -2.17 13.07
C LEU A 267 -8.33 -2.79 13.48
N GLY A 268 -9.23 -2.05 14.13
CA GLY A 268 -10.55 -2.52 14.51
C GLY A 268 -10.55 -3.59 15.61
N ARG A 269 -9.58 -3.54 16.53
CA ARG A 269 -9.58 -4.32 17.78
C ARG A 269 -10.10 -3.46 18.93
N ASN A 270 -10.66 -4.12 19.94
CA ASN A 270 -10.88 -3.47 21.23
C ASN A 270 -9.55 -3.27 21.95
N PHE A 271 -9.45 -2.27 22.82
CA PHE A 271 -8.24 -2.06 23.60
C PHE A 271 -8.50 -1.83 25.09
N ILE A 272 -7.54 -2.23 25.93
CA ILE A 272 -7.46 -1.85 27.34
C ILE A 272 -6.03 -1.41 27.60
N GLY A 273 -5.84 -0.23 28.18
CA GLY A 273 -4.51 0.28 28.53
C GLY A 273 -4.40 0.66 29.99
N PHE A 274 -3.21 0.52 30.55
CA PHE A 274 -2.83 1.13 31.83
C PHE A 274 -1.64 2.05 31.64
N GLU A 275 -1.68 3.23 32.24
CA GLU A 275 -0.57 4.19 32.21
C GLU A 275 -0.42 4.85 33.58
N LEU A 276 0.78 4.83 34.14
CA LEU A 276 1.06 5.35 35.47
C LEU A 276 1.00 6.88 35.49
N SER A 277 1.60 7.52 34.49
CA SER A 277 1.66 8.98 34.38
C SER A 277 0.30 9.58 34.01
N GLU A 278 -0.17 10.53 34.82
CA GLU A 278 -1.36 11.31 34.49
C GLU A 278 -1.16 12.15 33.21
N GLU A 279 0.02 12.72 33.01
CA GLU A 279 0.31 13.50 31.81
C GLU A 279 0.28 12.62 30.57
N TYR A 280 0.97 11.48 30.58
CA TYR A 280 0.98 10.56 29.44
C TYR A 280 -0.43 10.02 29.19
N ALA A 281 -1.17 9.65 30.24
CA ALA A 281 -2.54 9.17 30.10
C ALA A 281 -3.43 10.19 29.37
N LYS A 282 -3.35 11.48 29.74
CA LYS A 282 -4.08 12.57 29.06
C LYS A 282 -3.71 12.67 27.58
N ARG A 283 -2.41 12.61 27.26
CA ARG A 283 -1.92 12.68 25.87
C ARG A 283 -2.35 11.48 25.04
N ILE A 284 -2.33 10.28 25.61
CA ILE A 284 -2.82 9.07 24.96
C ILE A 284 -4.32 9.19 24.69
N GLN A 285 -5.12 9.68 25.64
CA GLN A 285 -6.55 9.91 25.43
C GLN A 285 -6.82 10.87 24.28
N ASP A 286 -6.04 11.94 24.14
CA ASP A 286 -6.17 12.88 23.02
C ASP A 286 -5.82 12.21 21.67
N ARG A 287 -4.76 11.39 21.63
CA ARG A 287 -4.45 10.56 20.44
C ARG A 287 -5.59 9.60 20.10
N LEU A 288 -6.16 8.93 21.11
CA LEU A 288 -7.27 7.98 20.93
C LEU A 288 -8.55 8.67 20.43
N LYS A 289 -8.84 9.90 20.88
CA LYS A 289 -9.98 10.71 20.39
C LYS A 289 -9.82 11.10 18.92
N GLN A 290 -8.59 11.36 18.49
CA GLN A 290 -8.27 11.74 17.10
C GLN A 290 -8.11 10.54 16.15
N THR A 291 -8.07 9.33 16.68
CA THR A 291 -7.91 8.09 15.91
C THR A 291 -9.28 7.48 15.61
N ALA A 292 -9.57 7.15 14.36
CA ALA A 292 -10.73 6.38 13.95
C ALA A 292 -10.36 4.93 13.60
N VAL A 293 -11.36 4.04 13.69
CA VAL A 293 -11.21 2.67 13.19
C VAL A 293 -11.02 2.72 11.69
N GLY A 294 -9.99 2.03 11.17
CA GLY A 294 -9.63 2.01 9.76
C GLY A 294 -8.68 3.11 9.30
N ASP A 295 -8.23 4.01 10.18
CA ASP A 295 -7.16 4.96 9.83
C ASP A 295 -5.88 4.21 9.42
N PRO A 296 -5.11 4.73 8.45
CA PRO A 296 -3.85 4.11 8.05
C PRO A 296 -2.83 4.11 9.19
N LEU A 297 -2.00 3.07 9.24
CA LEU A 297 -0.84 3.04 10.13
C LEU A 297 0.25 3.98 9.59
N HIS A 298 0.94 4.67 10.49
CA HIS A 298 2.06 5.53 10.12
C HIS A 298 3.29 4.71 9.72
N GLY A 299 3.87 5.01 8.55
CA GLY A 299 4.98 4.26 7.96
C GLY A 299 4.54 3.33 6.83
N SER A 300 5.49 2.73 6.11
CA SER A 300 5.15 1.83 4.99
C SER A 300 4.71 0.44 5.47
N ASP A 301 3.62 -0.10 4.90
CA ASP A 301 3.14 -1.47 5.15
C ASP A 301 4.14 -2.54 4.68
N THR A 302 4.96 -2.18 3.68
CA THR A 302 6.12 -2.92 3.17
C THR A 302 7.15 -1.90 2.65
N PRO A 303 8.29 -1.66 3.31
CA PRO A 303 9.28 -0.70 2.81
C PRO A 303 10.07 -1.35 1.67
N VAL A 304 9.43 -1.50 0.50
CA VAL A 304 10.11 -1.79 -0.78
C VAL A 304 10.14 -0.52 -1.65
N THR A 305 9.64 0.61 -1.16
CA THR A 305 9.71 1.91 -1.82
C THR A 305 10.12 2.98 -0.84
N SER A 306 11.12 3.76 -1.25
CA SER A 306 11.75 4.88 -0.54
C SER A 306 10.72 5.80 0.13
N ALA A 307 11.01 6.26 1.34
CA ALA A 307 10.22 7.30 2.00
C ALA A 307 10.17 8.57 1.10
N PRO A 308 9.00 9.19 0.89
CA PRO A 308 8.93 10.45 0.16
C PRO A 308 9.58 11.59 0.94
N GLN A 309 10.19 12.53 0.22
CA GLN A 309 10.66 13.81 0.80
C GLN A 309 9.51 14.56 1.47
N THR A 310 9.74 15.07 2.67
CA THR A 310 8.80 15.89 3.44
C THR A 310 8.77 17.31 2.90
N PRO A 311 7.63 17.83 2.38
CA PRO A 311 7.48 19.26 2.15
C PRO A 311 6.95 19.93 3.42
N ARG A 312 7.53 21.07 3.78
CA ARG A 312 7.05 21.99 4.82
C ARG A 312 5.60 22.44 4.52
N SER A 313 4.73 22.36 5.53
CA SER A 313 3.41 23.00 5.52
C SER A 313 3.55 24.53 5.60
N PRO A 314 2.61 25.31 5.03
CA PRO A 314 1.67 25.95 5.95
C PRO A 314 0.20 26.11 5.44
N PHE A 315 -0.71 26.15 6.42
CA PHE A 315 -2.07 26.73 6.46
C PHE A 315 -3.32 25.99 5.89
N THR A 316 -4.15 25.54 6.86
CA THR A 316 -5.62 25.66 7.06
C THR A 316 -6.59 25.82 5.87
N ALA A 317 -7.63 24.96 5.84
CA ALA A 317 -8.99 25.34 5.45
C ALA A 317 -10.06 24.42 6.09
N LYS A 318 -11.25 24.98 6.31
CA LYS A 318 -12.32 24.58 7.23
C LYS A 318 -13.15 23.37 6.76
N ALA A 319 -13.77 22.72 7.74
CA ALA A 319 -14.81 21.70 7.58
C ALA A 319 -16.16 22.32 7.15
N GLU A 320 -16.89 21.61 6.28
CA GLU A 320 -18.31 21.82 6.05
C GLU A 320 -19.10 20.53 6.32
N LYS A 321 -20.22 20.70 7.04
CA LYS A 321 -21.24 19.69 7.32
C LYS A 321 -22.31 19.75 6.21
N SER A 322 -22.82 18.59 5.78
CA SER A 322 -24.23 18.46 5.35
C SER A 322 -24.68 17.00 5.45
N THR A 323 -25.58 16.70 6.40
CA THR A 323 -27.00 16.34 6.22
C THR A 323 -27.22 14.93 5.64
N GLY A 324 -27.83 14.09 6.46
CA GLY A 324 -28.06 12.67 6.18
C GLY A 324 -29.06 12.39 5.07
N ASP A 325 -29.01 11.15 4.60
CA ASP A 325 -30.15 10.46 4.04
C ASP A 325 -30.15 9.01 4.53
N ASP A 326 -31.34 8.55 4.87
CA ASP A 326 -31.69 7.41 5.69
C ASP A 326 -31.94 6.19 4.79
N ARG A 327 -30.95 5.31 4.61
CA ARG A 327 -31.15 4.00 3.94
C ARG A 327 -30.31 2.89 4.54
N LEU A 328 -31.02 1.98 5.23
CA LEU A 328 -30.69 0.58 5.56
C LEU A 328 -29.38 0.36 6.33
N ARG A 329 -29.50 0.28 7.67
CA ARG A 329 -28.50 -0.34 8.56
C ARG A 329 -28.34 -1.82 8.19
N ILE A 330 -27.33 -2.12 7.37
CA ILE A 330 -26.78 -3.47 7.23
C ILE A 330 -25.74 -3.63 8.32
N THR A 331 -25.97 -4.56 9.26
CA THR A 331 -24.98 -4.96 10.26
C THR A 331 -23.75 -5.54 9.55
N PRO A 332 -22.51 -5.09 9.85
CA PRO A 332 -21.32 -5.58 9.17
C PRO A 332 -21.16 -7.09 9.41
N ARG A 333 -21.23 -7.88 8.35
CA ARG A 333 -21.01 -9.32 8.39
C ARG A 333 -19.50 -9.57 8.51
N ARG A 334 -19.07 -10.44 9.44
CA ARG A 334 -17.65 -10.80 9.63
C ARG A 334 -17.14 -11.55 8.39
N ILE A 335 -16.46 -10.87 7.47
CA ILE A 335 -15.86 -11.45 6.26
C ILE A 335 -14.49 -12.03 6.63
N SER A 336 -14.37 -13.36 6.66
CA SER A 336 -13.18 -14.04 7.19
C SER A 336 -12.42 -14.86 6.15
N SER A 337 -13.06 -15.26 5.06
CA SER A 337 -12.45 -16.07 3.99
C SER A 337 -12.22 -15.29 2.68
N PRO A 338 -11.25 -15.72 1.83
CA PRO A 338 -11.03 -15.14 0.51
C PRO A 338 -12.27 -15.21 -0.40
N SER A 339 -13.07 -16.26 -0.28
CA SER A 339 -14.31 -16.42 -1.04
C SER A 339 -15.38 -15.41 -0.60
N GLU A 340 -15.53 -15.20 0.71
CA GLU A 340 -16.44 -14.19 1.25
C GLU A 340 -16.00 -12.77 0.88
N ARG A 341 -14.69 -12.49 0.88
CA ARG A 341 -14.14 -11.20 0.43
C ARG A 341 -14.45 -10.97 -1.04
N ARG A 342 -14.29 -11.99 -1.88
CA ARG A 342 -14.62 -11.93 -3.31
C ARG A 342 -16.11 -11.65 -3.52
N SER A 343 -17.00 -12.32 -2.78
CA SER A 343 -18.45 -12.07 -2.85
C SER A 343 -18.84 -10.68 -2.37
N ALA A 344 -18.24 -10.19 -1.29
CA ALA A 344 -18.53 -8.86 -0.75
C ALA A 344 -18.03 -7.73 -1.66
N VAL A 345 -16.92 -7.93 -2.39
CA VAL A 345 -16.47 -7.02 -3.45
C VAL A 345 -17.47 -7.00 -4.62
N ILE A 346 -18.04 -8.15 -5.00
CA ILE A 346 -19.11 -8.20 -6.02
C ILE A 346 -20.34 -7.43 -5.54
N GLU A 347 -20.75 -7.61 -4.28
CA GLU A 347 -21.88 -6.90 -3.69
C GLU A 347 -21.66 -5.38 -3.67
N ALA A 348 -20.50 -4.93 -3.21
CA ALA A 348 -20.11 -3.52 -3.24
C ALA A 348 -20.14 -2.95 -4.68
N PHE A 349 -19.66 -3.73 -5.65
CA PHE A 349 -19.71 -3.35 -7.06
C PHE A 349 -21.15 -3.22 -7.56
N LEU A 350 -22.04 -4.15 -7.21
CA LEU A 350 -23.45 -4.08 -7.60
C LEU A 350 -24.16 -2.85 -7.02
N ILE A 351 -23.80 -2.43 -5.80
CA ILE A 351 -24.33 -1.21 -5.16
C ILE A 351 -23.86 0.05 -5.90
N ALA A 352 -22.58 0.11 -6.27
CA ALA A 352 -21.97 1.33 -6.81
C ALA A 352 -21.99 1.46 -8.34
N ARG A 353 -22.28 0.38 -9.08
CA ARG A 353 -22.03 0.37 -10.53
C ARG A 353 -22.99 1.20 -11.38
N ASP A 354 -24.17 1.57 -10.89
CA ASP A 354 -25.21 2.28 -11.68
C ASP A 354 -25.42 1.68 -13.11
N GLY A 355 -25.44 0.34 -13.19
CA GLY A 355 -25.54 -0.40 -14.46
C GLY A 355 -24.29 -0.38 -15.37
N PHE A 356 -23.23 0.33 -15.00
CA PHE A 356 -21.96 0.38 -15.74
C PHE A 356 -21.07 -0.85 -15.52
N SER A 357 -20.00 -0.98 -16.32
CA SER A 357 -19.04 -2.09 -16.22
C SER A 357 -18.04 -1.91 -15.07
N ALA A 358 -17.37 -2.99 -14.67
CA ALA A 358 -16.27 -2.94 -13.70
C ALA A 358 -15.14 -2.00 -14.16
N ASP A 359 -14.78 -2.02 -15.44
CA ASP A 359 -13.77 -1.10 -15.99
C ASP A 359 -14.21 0.38 -15.82
N ARG A 360 -15.52 0.67 -15.94
CA ARG A 360 -16.08 2.02 -15.80
C ARG A 360 -16.07 2.48 -14.35
N VAL A 361 -16.42 1.60 -13.42
CA VAL A 361 -16.38 1.86 -11.97
C VAL A 361 -14.96 2.13 -11.49
N VAL A 362 -13.95 1.43 -12.03
CA VAL A 362 -12.55 1.69 -11.68
C VAL A 362 -12.02 2.95 -12.34
N ALA A 363 -12.39 3.23 -13.59
CA ALA A 363 -11.89 4.39 -14.33
C ALA A 363 -12.53 5.73 -13.92
N ASP A 364 -13.81 5.76 -13.51
CA ASP A 364 -14.51 6.98 -13.10
C ASP A 364 -14.23 7.33 -11.63
N PRO A 365 -13.60 8.48 -11.32
CA PRO A 365 -13.36 8.87 -9.94
C PRO A 365 -14.61 8.92 -9.04
N ALA A 366 -15.77 9.30 -9.58
CA ALA A 366 -17.00 9.39 -8.81
C ALA A 366 -17.54 7.99 -8.47
N LEU A 367 -17.70 7.13 -9.48
CA LEU A 367 -18.14 5.75 -9.27
C LEU A 367 -17.12 4.95 -8.44
N ASN A 368 -15.82 5.22 -8.56
CA ASN A 368 -14.81 4.55 -7.75
C ASN A 368 -14.92 4.94 -6.28
N LYS A 369 -15.23 6.21 -5.98
CA LYS A 369 -15.50 6.68 -4.63
C LYS A 369 -16.78 6.10 -4.04
N GLU A 370 -17.82 5.93 -4.86
CA GLU A 370 -19.05 5.23 -4.45
C GLU A 370 -18.78 3.76 -4.16
N PHE A 371 -17.97 3.10 -4.99
CA PHE A 371 -17.54 1.71 -4.79
C PHE A 371 -16.68 1.55 -3.52
N GLU A 372 -15.75 2.48 -3.27
CA GLU A 372 -14.99 2.55 -2.02
C GLU A 372 -15.92 2.67 -0.81
N SER A 373 -16.91 3.56 -0.90
CA SER A 373 -17.90 3.79 0.16
C SER A 373 -18.78 2.55 0.40
N ALA A 374 -19.15 1.82 -0.66
CA ALA A 374 -19.89 0.57 -0.58
C ALA A 374 -19.05 -0.55 0.07
N CYS A 375 -17.78 -0.69 -0.30
CA CYS A 375 -16.86 -1.65 0.32
C CYS A 375 -16.69 -1.37 1.82
N LYS A 376 -16.50 -0.10 2.19
CA LYS A 376 -16.42 0.33 3.59
C LYS A 376 -17.70 0.01 4.36
N ARG A 377 -18.87 0.30 3.77
CA ARG A 377 -20.18 0.03 4.38
C ARG A 377 -20.44 -1.47 4.62
N LEU A 378 -19.99 -2.31 3.69
CA LEU A 378 -20.08 -3.77 3.81
C LEU A 378 -18.99 -4.39 4.69
N GLY A 379 -18.05 -3.58 5.21
CA GLY A 379 -16.97 -4.06 6.06
C GLY A 379 -15.97 -4.96 5.33
N VAL A 380 -15.80 -4.77 4.00
CA VAL A 380 -14.85 -5.54 3.20
C VAL A 380 -13.42 -5.21 3.67
N PRO A 381 -12.62 -6.19 4.15
CA PRO A 381 -11.25 -5.91 4.57
C PRO A 381 -10.37 -5.52 3.36
N GLY A 382 -9.51 -4.52 3.52
CA GLY A 382 -8.55 -4.08 2.51
C GLY A 382 -8.60 -2.58 2.22
N SER A 383 -7.82 -2.15 1.25
CA SER A 383 -7.81 -0.80 0.71
C SER A 383 -8.57 -0.72 -0.61
N ILE A 384 -8.83 0.51 -1.11
CA ILE A 384 -9.40 0.71 -2.44
C ILE A 384 -8.57 0.07 -3.56
N VAL A 385 -7.24 -0.02 -3.38
CA VAL A 385 -6.34 -0.68 -4.32
C VAL A 385 -6.63 -2.18 -4.36
N ASP A 386 -6.81 -2.80 -3.20
CA ASP A 386 -7.12 -4.24 -3.07
C ASP A 386 -8.49 -4.55 -3.66
N TRP A 387 -9.49 -3.71 -3.40
CA TRP A 387 -10.86 -3.90 -3.89
C TRP A 387 -10.96 -3.70 -5.40
N ASN A 388 -10.33 -2.65 -5.94
CA ASN A 388 -10.26 -2.42 -7.39
C ASN A 388 -9.54 -3.58 -8.10
N THR A 389 -8.41 -4.03 -7.53
CA THR A 389 -7.64 -5.16 -8.09
C THR A 389 -8.46 -6.45 -8.05
N THR A 390 -9.14 -6.72 -6.93
CA THR A 390 -10.02 -7.87 -6.77
C THR A 390 -11.18 -7.82 -7.78
N LEU A 391 -11.81 -6.66 -7.97
CA LEU A 391 -12.89 -6.46 -8.93
C LEU A 391 -12.44 -6.73 -10.38
N LEU A 392 -11.28 -6.20 -10.80
CA LEU A 392 -10.75 -6.48 -12.14
C LEU A 392 -10.35 -7.95 -12.31
N ASN A 393 -9.83 -8.61 -11.28
CA ASN A 393 -9.53 -10.04 -11.31
C ASN A 393 -10.79 -10.91 -11.39
N ILE A 394 -11.87 -10.54 -10.68
CA ILE A 394 -13.17 -11.19 -10.81
C ILE A 394 -13.69 -11.06 -12.24
N ARG A 395 -13.63 -9.85 -12.81
CA ARG A 395 -14.02 -9.59 -14.21
C ARG A 395 -13.24 -10.45 -15.20
N LYS A 396 -11.90 -10.50 -15.07
CA LYS A 396 -11.03 -11.30 -15.96
C LYS A 396 -11.30 -12.79 -15.86
N GLY A 397 -11.63 -13.29 -14.68
CA GLY A 397 -12.02 -14.69 -14.45
C GLY A 397 -13.50 -14.99 -14.72
N SER A 398 -14.20 -14.15 -15.49
CA SER A 398 -15.63 -14.31 -15.82
C SER A 398 -16.59 -14.33 -14.63
N GLY A 399 -16.16 -13.91 -13.43
CA GLY A 399 -16.99 -13.94 -12.21
C GLY A 399 -18.11 -12.89 -12.16
N LEU A 400 -18.29 -12.11 -13.21
CA LEU A 400 -19.37 -11.11 -13.37
C LEU A 400 -20.36 -11.48 -14.50
N THR A 401 -20.29 -12.71 -15.01
CA THR A 401 -21.24 -13.21 -16.02
C THR A 401 -22.65 -13.30 -15.44
N GLY A 402 -23.67 -12.93 -16.22
CA GLY A 402 -25.07 -12.98 -15.81
C GLY A 402 -25.68 -11.63 -15.37
N LEU A 403 -24.86 -10.57 -15.25
CA LEU A 403 -25.32 -9.25 -14.78
C LEU A 403 -25.99 -8.35 -15.85
N GLY A 404 -26.43 -8.92 -16.97
CA GLY A 404 -26.97 -8.16 -18.11
C GLY A 404 -25.93 -7.34 -18.89
N LYS A 405 -26.32 -6.77 -20.04
CA LYS A 405 -25.42 -5.88 -20.81
C LYS A 405 -25.22 -4.57 -20.04
N PRO A 406 -23.96 -4.13 -19.81
CA PRO A 406 -23.72 -2.87 -19.10
C PRO A 406 -24.20 -1.67 -19.92
N ARG A 407 -24.57 -0.60 -19.22
CA ARG A 407 -24.97 0.68 -19.82
C ARG A 407 -23.84 1.21 -20.72
N PRO A 408 -24.15 1.74 -21.92
CA PRO A 408 -23.16 2.36 -22.79
C PRO A 408 -22.45 3.52 -22.09
N THR A 409 -21.15 3.65 -22.33
CA THR A 409 -20.36 4.75 -21.78
C THR A 409 -20.23 5.86 -22.81
N ASN A 410 -20.70 7.07 -22.48
CA ASN A 410 -20.54 8.26 -23.30
C ASN A 410 -19.50 9.18 -22.65
N LEU A 411 -18.47 9.54 -23.41
CA LEU A 411 -17.37 10.40 -22.96
C LEU A 411 -17.66 11.89 -23.13
N GLY A 412 -18.66 12.28 -23.94
CA GLY A 412 -18.87 13.67 -24.33
C GLY A 412 -17.75 14.25 -25.22
N VAL A 413 -16.80 13.42 -25.66
CA VAL A 413 -15.70 13.80 -26.54
C VAL A 413 -16.02 13.31 -27.96
N PRO A 414 -16.06 14.20 -28.98
CA PRO A 414 -16.28 13.81 -30.36
C PRO A 414 -15.23 12.80 -30.87
N GLU A 415 -15.65 11.75 -31.59
CA GLU A 415 -14.72 10.69 -32.02
C GLU A 415 -13.61 11.20 -32.94
N ASN A 416 -13.88 12.22 -33.75
CA ASN A 416 -12.89 12.87 -34.60
C ASN A 416 -11.75 13.57 -33.83
N LYS A 417 -11.90 13.76 -32.50
CA LYS A 417 -10.83 14.27 -31.63
C LYS A 417 -10.00 13.15 -30.99
N TYR A 418 -10.41 11.88 -31.05
CA TYR A 418 -9.68 10.79 -30.41
C TYR A 418 -8.27 10.59 -30.97
N ALA A 419 -8.09 10.81 -32.28
CA ALA A 419 -6.77 10.71 -32.92
C ALA A 419 -5.75 11.71 -32.36
N VAL A 420 -6.21 12.91 -31.97
CA VAL A 420 -5.37 13.95 -31.34
C VAL A 420 -4.84 13.49 -29.97
N TYR A 421 -5.69 12.76 -29.26
CA TYR A 421 -5.46 12.31 -27.90
C TYR A 421 -4.64 11.02 -27.82
N LYS A 422 -4.87 10.09 -28.76
CA LYS A 422 -4.27 8.75 -28.80
C LYS A 422 -2.78 8.75 -28.46
N TYR A 423 -2.01 9.67 -29.03
CA TYR A 423 -0.56 9.72 -28.83
C TYR A 423 -0.14 10.13 -27.42
N ALA A 424 -0.85 11.08 -26.80
CA ALA A 424 -0.58 11.46 -25.42
C ALA A 424 -0.84 10.30 -24.45
N PHE A 425 -1.86 9.49 -24.74
CA PHE A 425 -2.17 8.27 -23.99
C PHE A 425 -1.13 7.17 -24.20
N GLU A 426 -0.69 6.91 -25.43
CA GLU A 426 0.40 5.96 -25.73
C GLU A 426 1.67 6.32 -24.96
N ILE A 427 2.05 7.60 -24.95
CA ILE A 427 3.22 8.10 -24.21
C ILE A 427 3.05 7.95 -22.70
N GLY A 428 1.86 8.31 -22.18
CA GLY A 428 1.52 8.11 -20.77
C GLY A 428 1.67 6.67 -20.33
N LEU A 429 1.11 5.74 -21.11
CA LEU A 429 1.14 4.31 -20.82
C LEU A 429 2.57 3.78 -20.82
N ALA A 430 3.33 4.05 -21.87
CA ALA A 430 4.70 3.56 -22.01
C ALA A 430 5.64 4.13 -20.93
N LYS A 431 5.46 5.40 -20.52
CA LYS A 431 6.23 6.00 -19.43
C LYS A 431 5.95 5.30 -18.11
N PHE A 432 4.67 5.17 -17.74
CA PHE A 432 4.29 4.60 -16.45
C PHE A 432 4.61 3.11 -16.35
N GLU A 433 4.57 2.37 -17.47
CA GLU A 433 5.04 0.99 -17.52
C GLU A 433 6.55 0.88 -17.26
N ARG A 434 7.36 1.79 -17.81
CA ARG A 434 8.82 1.82 -17.64
C ARG A 434 9.28 2.24 -16.24
N ASP A 435 8.62 3.23 -15.64
CA ASP A 435 9.07 3.82 -14.38
C ASP A 435 8.83 2.92 -13.15
N GLY A 436 8.23 1.71 -13.30
CA GLY A 436 8.06 0.80 -12.17
C GLY A 436 7.24 -0.49 -12.36
N LEU A 437 7.16 -1.11 -13.54
CA LEU A 437 6.44 -2.41 -13.75
C LEU A 437 4.92 -2.37 -13.43
N HIS A 438 4.24 -1.23 -13.68
CA HIS A 438 2.80 -1.12 -13.48
C HIS A 438 2.03 -1.22 -14.80
N THR A 439 1.09 -2.16 -14.90
CA THR A 439 0.15 -2.24 -16.03
C THR A 439 -0.89 -1.13 -15.94
N LEU A 440 -1.56 -0.77 -17.04
CA LEU A 440 -2.72 0.14 -16.99
C LEU A 440 -3.75 -0.28 -15.95
N ASP A 441 -3.99 -1.57 -15.75
CA ASP A 441 -4.91 -2.04 -14.71
C ASP A 441 -4.38 -1.66 -13.31
N THR A 442 -3.08 -1.81 -13.05
CA THR A 442 -2.43 -1.43 -11.80
C THR A 442 -2.51 0.08 -11.55
N ILE A 443 -2.31 0.90 -12.60
CA ILE A 443 -2.46 2.36 -12.53
C ILE A 443 -3.89 2.73 -12.14
N LEU A 444 -4.89 2.14 -12.81
CA LEU A 444 -6.30 2.46 -12.58
C LEU A 444 -6.80 1.95 -11.22
N CYS A 445 -6.27 0.83 -10.72
CA CYS A 445 -6.65 0.33 -9.40
C CYS A 445 -6.17 1.22 -8.26
N ASN A 446 -5.12 2.03 -8.45
CA ASN A 446 -4.60 2.95 -7.46
C ASN A 446 -5.00 4.41 -7.80
N PRO A 447 -5.95 5.02 -7.07
CA PRO A 447 -6.41 6.39 -7.36
C PRO A 447 -5.31 7.46 -7.36
N SER A 448 -4.25 7.27 -6.58
CA SER A 448 -3.09 8.18 -6.54
C SER A 448 -2.27 8.08 -7.83
N GLU A 449 -1.97 6.87 -8.29
CA GLU A 449 -1.25 6.63 -9.54
C GLU A 449 -2.08 7.05 -10.76
N ALA A 450 -3.38 6.76 -10.76
CA ALA A 450 -4.29 7.24 -11.78
C ALA A 450 -4.29 8.78 -11.87
N LYS A 451 -4.24 9.49 -10.74
CA LYS A 451 -4.14 10.96 -10.73
C LYS A 451 -2.81 11.46 -11.30
N LYS A 452 -1.68 10.80 -11.00
CA LYS A 452 -0.38 11.13 -11.59
C LYS A 452 -0.40 10.90 -13.10
N PHE A 453 -1.01 9.79 -13.55
CA PHE A 453 -1.20 9.50 -14.97
C PHE A 453 -2.04 10.59 -15.65
N ASP A 454 -3.14 11.01 -15.03
CA ASP A 454 -3.99 12.09 -15.54
C ASP A 454 -3.20 13.39 -15.72
N GLN A 455 -2.44 13.80 -14.69
CA GLN A 455 -1.61 15.01 -14.73
C GLN A 455 -0.54 14.94 -15.81
N PHE A 456 0.08 13.77 -16.00
CA PHE A 456 1.08 13.58 -17.02
C PHE A 456 0.47 13.67 -18.42
N VAL A 457 -0.64 12.98 -18.68
CA VAL A 457 -1.32 13.06 -19.99
C VAL A 457 -1.78 14.49 -20.27
N LEU A 458 -2.31 15.20 -19.28
CA LEU A 458 -2.69 16.61 -19.40
C LEU A 458 -1.52 17.52 -19.78
N SER A 459 -0.29 17.17 -19.41
CA SER A 459 0.90 17.93 -19.83
C SER A 459 1.24 17.76 -21.32
N LEU A 460 0.68 16.73 -21.97
CA LEU A 460 0.96 16.38 -23.37
C LEU A 460 -0.16 16.80 -24.33
N ILE A 461 -1.31 17.26 -23.83
CA ILE A 461 -2.45 17.65 -24.65
C ILE A 461 -2.74 19.16 -24.50
N PRO A 462 -3.12 19.84 -25.59
CA PRO A 462 -3.38 21.28 -25.57
C PRO A 462 -4.76 21.65 -24.98
N GLU A 463 -5.68 20.68 -24.88
CA GLU A 463 -7.05 20.85 -24.37
C GLU A 463 -7.21 20.18 -23.00
N SER A 464 -8.08 20.73 -22.13
CA SER A 464 -8.39 20.12 -20.84
C SER A 464 -9.35 18.94 -21.01
N LEU A 465 -8.96 17.75 -20.55
CA LEU A 465 -9.84 16.59 -20.42
C LEU A 465 -10.12 16.28 -18.94
N GLY A 466 -11.34 15.80 -18.64
CA GLY A 466 -11.67 15.29 -17.31
C GLY A 466 -10.96 13.96 -17.02
N ALA A 467 -10.65 13.69 -15.75
CA ALA A 467 -9.96 12.48 -15.30
C ALA A 467 -10.61 11.18 -15.79
N PHE A 468 -11.94 11.09 -15.78
CA PHE A 468 -12.63 9.93 -16.33
C PHE A 468 -12.36 9.75 -17.84
N ALA A 469 -12.44 10.84 -18.61
CA ALA A 469 -12.26 10.77 -20.06
C ALA A 469 -10.84 10.29 -20.42
N ILE A 470 -9.85 10.77 -19.66
CA ILE A 470 -8.46 10.34 -19.77
C ILE A 470 -8.33 8.83 -19.56
N ARG A 471 -8.78 8.34 -18.41
CA ARG A 471 -8.65 6.93 -18.04
C ARG A 471 -9.41 5.99 -18.97
N TRP A 472 -10.59 6.41 -19.45
CA TRP A 472 -11.40 5.61 -20.36
C TRP A 472 -10.81 5.54 -21.77
N LEU A 473 -10.29 6.66 -22.29
CA LEU A 473 -9.60 6.67 -23.58
C LEU A 473 -8.34 5.81 -23.52
N ALA A 474 -7.58 5.83 -22.42
CA ALA A 474 -6.45 4.94 -22.22
C ALA A 474 -6.83 3.44 -22.30
N LEU A 475 -7.95 3.05 -21.67
CA LEU A 475 -8.48 1.67 -21.75
C LEU A 475 -8.89 1.29 -23.18
N ARG A 476 -9.55 2.21 -23.90
CA ARG A 476 -9.97 2.01 -25.29
C ARG A 476 -8.75 1.81 -26.20
N PHE A 477 -7.77 2.71 -26.15
CA PHE A 477 -6.58 2.64 -26.99
C PHE A 477 -5.71 1.41 -26.70
N ARG A 478 -5.59 0.99 -25.43
CA ARG A 478 -4.92 -0.28 -25.09
C ARG A 478 -5.58 -1.48 -25.79
N LYS A 479 -6.92 -1.52 -25.82
CA LYS A 479 -7.66 -2.62 -26.45
C LYS A 479 -7.53 -2.59 -27.98
N GLU A 480 -7.49 -1.40 -28.58
CA GLU A 480 -7.26 -1.23 -30.01
C GLU A 480 -5.85 -1.69 -30.43
N ALA A 481 -4.82 -1.36 -29.63
CA ALA A 481 -3.43 -1.79 -29.85
C ALA A 481 -3.25 -3.32 -29.81
N GLN A 482 -3.83 -3.99 -28.80
CA GLN A 482 -3.76 -5.46 -28.66
C GLN A 482 -4.32 -6.22 -29.87
N ASN A 483 -5.39 -5.72 -30.49
CA ASN A 483 -6.02 -6.35 -31.65
C ASN A 483 -5.19 -6.24 -32.95
N ARG A 484 -4.21 -5.34 -33.00
CA ARG A 484 -3.41 -5.04 -34.20
C ARG A 484 -2.05 -5.73 -34.19
N LYS A 485 -1.48 -6.00 -33.00
CA LYS A 485 -0.25 -6.80 -32.80
C LYS A 485 -0.30 -8.19 -33.45
N LEU A 486 -1.49 -8.75 -33.62
CA LEU A 486 -1.73 -10.05 -34.25
C LEU A 486 -1.70 -10.04 -35.80
N LYS A 487 -1.55 -8.89 -36.47
CA LYS A 487 -1.75 -8.77 -37.94
C LYS A 487 -0.55 -8.35 -38.79
N ASN A 488 0.59 -7.96 -38.21
CA ASN A 488 1.73 -7.43 -38.97
C ASN A 488 3.04 -8.16 -38.69
N GLN A 489 3.26 -9.29 -39.37
CA GLN A 489 4.59 -9.87 -39.57
C GLN A 489 4.80 -10.13 -41.07
N SER A 490 5.56 -9.25 -41.74
CA SER A 490 6.40 -9.50 -42.94
C SER A 490 6.57 -8.26 -43.83
N GLY A 491 7.79 -8.07 -44.38
CA GLY A 491 8.03 -7.19 -45.52
C GLY A 491 9.42 -6.52 -45.61
N HIS A 492 9.86 -6.33 -46.86
CA HIS A 492 11.13 -5.72 -47.32
C HIS A 492 11.48 -4.37 -46.68
N VAL A 493 12.78 -4.06 -46.63
CA VAL A 493 13.35 -2.85 -46.01
C VAL A 493 13.71 -1.76 -47.04
N PRO A 494 12.86 -0.73 -47.29
CA PRO A 494 13.25 0.48 -48.01
C PRO A 494 14.58 1.09 -47.55
N ARG A 495 15.40 1.52 -48.51
CA ARG A 495 16.68 2.20 -48.26
C ARG A 495 16.46 3.61 -47.70
N MET A 496 17.28 3.98 -46.72
CA MET A 496 17.27 5.30 -46.06
C MET A 496 17.52 6.45 -47.06
N PRO A 497 16.83 7.60 -46.93
CA PRO A 497 17.16 8.82 -47.67
C PRO A 497 18.58 9.27 -47.30
N ARG A 498 19.39 9.65 -48.29
CA ARG A 498 20.75 10.13 -48.05
C ARG A 498 20.81 11.48 -47.34
N ASN A 499 19.74 12.28 -47.47
CA ASN A 499 19.62 13.63 -46.92
C ASN A 499 18.54 13.64 -45.84
N LEU A 500 18.94 13.50 -44.58
CA LEU A 500 18.03 13.63 -43.43
C LEU A 500 17.98 15.10 -42.98
N GLN A 501 16.82 15.56 -42.51
CA GLN A 501 16.60 16.92 -42.03
C GLN A 501 16.70 17.00 -40.50
N ASP A 502 16.93 18.19 -39.94
CA ASP A 502 16.90 18.40 -38.49
C ASP A 502 15.44 18.38 -37.98
N PRO A 503 15.14 17.85 -36.78
CA PRO A 503 13.77 17.74 -36.28
C PRO A 503 13.07 19.09 -36.06
N PHE A 504 13.84 20.18 -35.89
CA PHE A 504 13.29 21.55 -35.81
C PHE A 504 13.22 22.24 -37.18
N ALA A 505 13.82 21.62 -38.20
CA ALA A 505 13.73 22.04 -39.60
C ALA A 505 12.70 21.20 -40.38
N ILE A 506 11.92 20.34 -39.71
CA ILE A 506 10.73 19.71 -40.31
C ILE A 506 9.79 20.85 -40.73
N SER A 507 9.92 21.31 -41.96
CA SER A 507 8.87 22.12 -42.56
C SER A 507 7.68 21.17 -42.70
N SER A 508 6.57 21.51 -42.05
CA SER A 508 5.31 20.78 -42.12
C SER A 508 5.04 20.20 -43.50
N ARG A 509 5.27 21.02 -44.55
CA ARG A 509 5.03 20.74 -45.97
C ARG A 509 5.61 19.44 -46.52
N SER A 510 6.68 18.89 -45.95
CA SER A 510 7.36 17.71 -46.51
C SER A 510 6.90 16.38 -45.90
N ILE A 511 6.30 16.38 -44.70
CA ILE A 511 5.74 15.16 -44.09
C ILE A 511 4.37 14.85 -44.73
N PRO A 512 4.09 13.63 -45.22
CA PRO A 512 2.78 13.29 -45.77
C PRO A 512 1.63 13.48 -44.77
N GLU A 513 0.51 14.03 -45.25
CA GLU A 513 -0.77 14.10 -44.51
C GLU A 513 -1.61 12.83 -44.73
N SER A 514 -0.97 11.71 -45.07
CA SER A 514 -1.63 10.44 -45.35
C SER A 514 -1.55 9.45 -44.18
N PRO A 515 -2.54 8.57 -44.03
CA PRO A 515 -2.47 7.47 -43.08
C PRO A 515 -1.28 6.55 -43.36
N GLY A 516 -0.53 6.21 -42.32
CA GLY A 516 0.66 5.40 -42.46
C GLY A 516 1.02 4.62 -41.20
N ILE A 517 1.74 3.51 -41.41
CA ILE A 517 2.45 2.78 -40.35
C ILE A 517 3.90 3.23 -40.35
N TYR A 518 4.43 3.49 -39.16
CA TYR A 518 5.76 4.00 -38.89
C TYR A 518 6.68 2.93 -38.34
N TRP A 519 7.90 2.93 -38.89
CA TRP A 519 9.01 2.13 -38.42
C TRP A 519 10.20 3.04 -38.16
N LEU A 520 10.93 2.78 -37.08
CA LEU A 520 12.25 3.33 -36.81
C LEU A 520 13.26 2.31 -37.30
N GLY A 521 14.23 2.70 -38.12
CA GLY A 521 15.26 1.75 -38.53
C GLY A 521 16.54 2.42 -38.98
N ASN A 522 17.59 1.62 -39.02
CA ASN A 522 18.83 1.94 -39.74
C ASN A 522 18.90 1.07 -41.01
N GLN A 523 20.07 0.94 -41.63
CA GLN A 523 20.22 0.11 -42.84
C GLN A 523 20.10 -1.41 -42.58
N ALA A 524 20.18 -1.86 -41.33
CA ALA A 524 20.24 -3.26 -40.93
C ALA A 524 19.00 -3.75 -40.15
N GLU A 525 18.37 -2.91 -39.34
CA GLU A 525 17.24 -3.32 -38.48
C GLU A 525 16.10 -2.30 -38.46
N ARG A 526 14.93 -2.77 -38.01
CA ARG A 526 13.71 -1.98 -37.83
C ARG A 526 13.05 -2.28 -36.50
N LEU A 527 12.46 -1.25 -35.93
CA LEU A 527 11.56 -1.28 -34.80
C LEU A 527 10.23 -0.70 -35.24
N TYR A 528 9.14 -1.44 -35.09
CA TYR A 528 7.81 -0.89 -35.28
C TYR A 528 7.61 0.22 -34.26
N ILE A 529 7.19 1.40 -34.72
CA ILE A 529 6.95 2.49 -33.80
C ILE A 529 5.45 2.73 -33.65
N GLY A 530 4.67 2.87 -34.72
CA GLY A 530 3.23 3.05 -34.54
C GLY A 530 2.50 3.38 -35.82
N GLU A 531 1.32 3.98 -35.73
CA GLU A 531 0.56 4.47 -36.90
C GLU A 531 0.00 5.87 -36.63
N ALA A 532 -0.35 6.59 -37.68
CA ALA A 532 -1.13 7.82 -37.59
C ALA A 532 -1.90 8.01 -38.89
N GLU A 533 -3.07 8.64 -38.76
CA GLU A 533 -3.88 9.08 -39.89
C GLU A 533 -3.23 10.27 -40.61
N ASN A 534 -2.42 11.05 -39.88
CA ASN A 534 -1.67 12.19 -40.38
C ASN A 534 -0.38 12.35 -39.56
N LEU A 535 0.77 11.94 -40.13
CA LEU A 535 2.07 12.02 -39.43
C LEU A 535 2.47 13.46 -39.15
N ARG A 536 2.18 14.37 -40.09
CA ARG A 536 2.51 15.80 -39.98
C ARG A 536 1.83 16.40 -38.76
N GLN A 537 0.54 16.17 -38.62
CA GLN A 537 -0.25 16.65 -37.49
C GLN A 537 0.28 16.10 -36.16
N ARG A 538 0.71 14.84 -36.11
CA ARG A 538 1.34 14.23 -34.91
C ARG A 538 2.66 14.93 -34.55
N CYS A 539 3.54 15.13 -35.54
CA CYS A 539 4.80 15.82 -35.33
C CYS A 539 4.59 17.28 -34.92
N GLU A 540 3.70 18.03 -35.57
CA GLU A 540 3.40 19.41 -35.23
C GLU A 540 2.83 19.58 -33.82
N ALA A 541 1.87 18.72 -33.44
CA ALA A 541 1.27 18.76 -32.10
C ALA A 541 2.34 18.57 -31.02
N GLN A 542 3.26 17.64 -31.23
CA GLN A 542 4.33 17.35 -30.28
C GLN A 542 5.47 18.36 -30.29
N PHE A 543 5.89 18.85 -31.46
CA PHE A 543 7.03 19.78 -31.57
C PHE A 543 6.65 21.25 -31.49
N SER A 544 5.37 21.58 -31.28
CA SER A 544 4.94 22.95 -31.02
C SER A 544 5.59 23.54 -29.76
N SER A 545 5.87 24.84 -29.78
CA SER A 545 6.56 25.58 -28.70
C SER A 545 5.84 25.56 -27.34
N ARG A 546 4.62 25.03 -27.27
CA ARG A 546 3.78 24.97 -26.07
C ARG A 546 3.98 23.69 -25.24
N VAL A 547 4.60 22.64 -25.78
CA VAL A 547 4.86 21.38 -25.07
C VAL A 547 6.31 21.34 -24.59
N LYS A 548 6.52 21.44 -23.27
CA LYS A 548 7.87 21.32 -22.67
C LYS A 548 8.20 19.84 -22.43
N PHE A 549 9.03 19.24 -23.29
CA PHE A 549 9.68 17.96 -22.99
C PHE A 549 10.80 18.16 -21.95
N SER A 550 10.44 18.30 -20.68
CA SER A 550 11.41 18.37 -19.56
C SER A 550 11.78 16.99 -19.02
N PHE A 551 11.10 15.93 -19.44
CA PHE A 551 11.24 14.60 -18.83
C PHE A 551 12.20 13.64 -19.56
N TRP A 552 12.66 13.97 -20.77
CA TRP A 552 13.59 13.16 -21.53
C TRP A 552 14.94 13.88 -21.67
N ASP A 553 16.01 13.25 -21.20
CA ASP A 553 17.38 13.75 -21.28
C ASP A 553 17.98 13.49 -22.65
N SER A 554 17.76 14.41 -23.60
CA SER A 554 18.49 14.37 -24.86
C SER A 554 18.75 15.77 -25.39
N ASN A 555 19.97 16.00 -25.85
CA ASN A 555 20.34 17.20 -26.57
C ASN A 555 19.62 17.24 -27.91
N ARG A 556 18.64 18.14 -28.01
CA ARG A 556 17.77 18.36 -29.17
C ARG A 556 18.55 18.59 -30.48
N ALA A 557 19.77 19.14 -30.40
CA ALA A 557 20.62 19.41 -31.55
C ALA A 557 21.16 18.15 -32.26
N GLU A 558 21.11 16.97 -31.63
CA GLU A 558 21.73 15.72 -32.12
C GLU A 558 20.78 14.82 -32.92
N LEU A 559 19.53 15.23 -33.09
CA LEU A 559 18.52 14.43 -33.77
C LEU A 559 18.41 14.85 -35.24
N ARG A 560 18.14 13.90 -36.14
CA ARG A 560 17.86 14.11 -37.57
C ARG A 560 16.74 13.16 -37.98
N LEU A 561 15.77 13.61 -38.77
CA LEU A 561 14.62 12.84 -39.26
C LEU A 561 14.61 12.77 -40.79
N GLY A 562 14.20 11.65 -41.35
CA GLY A 562 13.84 11.51 -42.76
C GLY A 562 12.72 10.50 -42.95
N TRP A 563 12.10 10.48 -44.12
CA TRP A 563 11.03 9.53 -44.41
C TRP A 563 11.13 8.96 -45.82
N VAL A 564 10.61 7.74 -45.98
CA VAL A 564 10.38 7.08 -47.27
C VAL A 564 8.94 6.57 -47.27
N THR A 565 8.22 6.81 -48.36
CA THR A 565 6.90 6.21 -48.63
C THR A 565 7.11 4.98 -49.51
N ASP A 566 6.65 3.82 -49.05
CA ASP A 566 6.62 2.60 -49.86
C ASP A 566 5.15 2.23 -50.17
N ASP A 567 4.89 1.97 -51.44
CA ASP A 567 3.55 1.79 -51.99
C ASP A 567 3.06 0.36 -51.71
N ALA A 568 2.46 0.16 -50.54
CA ALA A 568 1.26 -0.66 -50.28
C ALA A 568 1.30 -1.47 -48.97
N ILE A 569 0.34 -1.19 -48.09
CA ILE A 569 -0.38 -2.18 -47.26
C ILE A 569 -1.86 -1.78 -47.25
N TYR A 570 -2.78 -2.75 -47.26
CA TYR A 570 -4.19 -2.50 -47.01
C TYR A 570 -4.49 -2.67 -45.52
N GLY A 571 -5.00 -1.62 -44.87
CA GLY A 571 -5.43 -1.67 -43.48
C GLY A 571 -6.73 -2.48 -43.30
N PRO A 572 -7.19 -2.70 -42.06
CA PRO A 572 -8.36 -3.54 -41.73
C PRO A 572 -9.71 -3.05 -42.32
N ALA A 573 -9.71 -1.92 -43.03
CA ALA A 573 -10.89 -1.27 -43.61
C ALA A 573 -10.75 -1.01 -45.13
N ASN A 574 -9.89 -1.75 -45.84
CA ASN A 574 -9.58 -1.51 -47.28
C ASN A 574 -9.03 -0.11 -47.60
N VAL A 575 -8.59 0.66 -46.60
CA VAL A 575 -7.88 1.91 -46.80
C VAL A 575 -6.45 1.58 -47.23
N ARG A 576 -5.98 2.20 -48.32
CA ARG A 576 -4.60 2.10 -48.80
C ARG A 576 -3.70 2.81 -47.78
N VAL A 577 -2.97 2.07 -46.97
CA VAL A 577 -2.03 2.59 -45.98
C VAL A 577 -0.63 2.53 -46.58
N THR A 578 0.01 3.68 -46.76
CA THR A 578 1.40 3.75 -47.23
C THR A 578 2.33 3.34 -46.08
N LYS A 579 3.37 2.53 -46.33
CA LYS A 579 4.39 2.32 -45.28
C LYS A 579 5.24 3.57 -45.23
N GLN A 580 5.41 4.15 -44.05
CA GLN A 580 6.25 5.33 -43.84
C GLN A 580 7.39 4.92 -42.90
N VAL A 581 8.64 5.03 -43.32
CA VAL A 581 9.78 4.70 -42.45
C VAL A 581 10.36 6.00 -41.92
N LEU A 582 10.32 6.22 -40.60
CA LEU A 582 10.93 7.38 -39.94
C LEU A 582 12.40 7.05 -39.62
N ALA A 583 13.30 7.67 -40.37
CA ALA A 583 14.74 7.48 -40.30
C ALA A 583 15.37 8.44 -39.28
N ILE A 584 16.10 7.93 -38.28
CA ILE A 584 16.92 8.77 -37.38
C ILE A 584 18.40 8.41 -37.48
N LYS A 585 19.22 9.39 -37.85
CA LYS A 585 20.68 9.26 -37.76
C LYS A 585 21.18 9.78 -36.42
N ARG A 586 21.62 8.84 -35.59
CA ARG A 586 22.54 9.04 -34.46
C ARG A 586 23.53 7.88 -34.55
N ASP A 587 24.83 8.12 -34.40
CA ASP A 587 25.88 7.12 -34.71
C ASP A 587 26.00 5.97 -33.68
N HIS A 588 24.90 5.54 -33.05
CA HIS A 588 24.87 4.51 -31.99
C HIS A 588 23.98 3.29 -32.35
N PRO A 589 24.17 2.12 -31.71
CA PRO A 589 23.36 0.91 -31.91
C PRO A 589 21.86 1.13 -31.60
N ILE A 590 20.95 0.38 -32.25
CA ILE A 590 19.47 0.47 -32.05
C ILE A 590 19.05 0.37 -30.57
N ALA A 591 19.79 -0.41 -29.77
CA ALA A 591 19.62 -0.52 -28.32
C ALA A 591 19.79 0.82 -27.53
N ASN A 592 20.42 1.84 -28.10
CA ASN A 592 20.58 3.16 -27.47
C ASN A 592 19.53 4.18 -27.94
N TYR A 593 18.74 3.86 -28.97
CA TYR A 593 17.63 4.72 -29.45
C TYR A 593 16.45 4.74 -28.47
N PHE A 594 16.43 3.79 -27.54
CA PHE A 594 15.60 3.87 -26.34
C PHE A 594 15.91 5.12 -25.51
N ASN A 595 16.91 5.98 -25.75
CA ASN A 595 17.02 7.25 -24.99
C ASN A 595 16.64 8.48 -25.81
N CYS A 596 16.00 8.31 -26.98
CA CYS A 596 15.56 9.42 -27.83
C CYS A 596 14.07 9.81 -27.59
N PRO A 597 13.77 11.07 -27.19
CA PRO A 597 12.42 11.57 -26.91
C PRO A 597 11.49 11.51 -28.12
N VAL A 598 12.02 11.90 -29.28
CA VAL A 598 11.28 11.96 -30.55
C VAL A 598 10.83 10.57 -30.98
N LEU A 599 11.65 9.55 -30.70
CA LEU A 599 11.37 8.17 -31.08
C LEU A 599 10.43 7.50 -30.13
N ARG A 600 10.62 7.64 -28.82
CA ARG A 600 9.71 7.06 -27.82
C ARG A 600 8.28 7.57 -27.93
N CYS A 601 8.10 8.83 -28.34
CA CYS A 601 6.78 9.36 -28.66
C CYS A 601 6.08 8.64 -29.81
N CYS A 602 6.85 7.91 -30.61
CA CYS A 602 6.37 7.16 -31.74
C CYS A 602 6.31 5.66 -31.49
N MET A 603 6.83 5.06 -30.38
CA MET A 603 6.97 3.59 -30.18
C MET A 603 5.86 2.92 -29.34
N GLU A 604 5.14 1.94 -29.90
CA GLU A 604 4.57 0.80 -29.15
C GLU A 604 5.71 -0.19 -28.85
N GLN A 605 6.10 -0.36 -27.58
CA GLN A 605 7.13 -1.35 -27.26
C GLN A 605 6.61 -2.79 -27.42
N GLU A 606 7.30 -3.58 -28.24
CA GLU A 606 7.49 -5.00 -28.03
C GLU A 606 8.57 -5.21 -26.96
N VAL A 607 8.22 -5.94 -25.91
CA VAL A 607 9.18 -6.70 -25.12
C VAL A 607 9.32 -8.03 -25.85
N ALA A 608 10.51 -8.29 -26.39
CA ALA A 608 11.04 -9.65 -26.52
C ALA A 608 12.05 -9.82 -25.38
#